data_AF-A0A527ZFU2-F1
#
_entry.id   AF-A0A527ZFU2-F1
#
_cell.length_a   1.000
_cell.length_b   1.000
_cell.length_c   1.000
_cell.angle_alpha   90.00
_cell.angle_beta   90.00
_cell.angle_gamma   90.00
#
_symmetry.space_group_name_H-M   'P 1'
#
loop_
_entity.id
_entity.type
_entity.pdbx_description
1 polymer ?
#
loop_
_entity_poly.entity_id
_entity_poly.type
_entity_poly.pdbx_seq_one_letter_code
_entity_poly.pdbx_strand_id
1 'polypeptide(L)' 'MPENRIMLDVLRGKAAFPPPLWMMRQAGRYLPEYRETRR' A
#
# COMPACT_ATOMS: atom_id res chain seq x y z
N MET A 1 -19.46 -0.35 9.08
CA MET A 1 -19.22 0.66 8.03
C MET A 1 -18.36 0.01 6.97
N PRO A 2 -18.72 -0.01 5.68
CA PRO A 2 -17.78 -0.50 4.67
C PRO A 2 -16.60 0.47 4.65
N GLU A 3 -15.42 -0.01 5.06
CA GLU A 3 -14.17 0.75 4.98
C GLU A 3 -13.99 1.28 3.56
N ASN A 4 -13.59 2.55 3.43
CA ASN A 4 -13.33 3.16 2.14
C ASN A 4 -12.10 2.49 1.50
N ARG A 5 -12.30 1.70 0.43
CA ARG A 5 -11.25 0.93 -0.24
C ARG A 5 -10.79 1.64 -1.51
N ILE A 6 -10.13 2.79 -1.35
CA ILE A 6 -9.66 3.65 -2.45
C ILE A 6 -8.90 2.88 -3.53
N MET A 7 -8.07 1.91 -3.14
CA MET A 7 -7.33 1.05 -4.05
C MET A 7 -8.28 0.23 -4.95
N LEU A 8 -9.29 -0.42 -4.37
CA LEU A 8 -10.25 -1.22 -5.14
C LEU A 8 -11.19 -0.35 -5.97
N ASP A 9 -11.49 0.86 -5.52
CA ASP A 9 -12.30 1.81 -6.26
C ASP A 9 -11.62 2.31 -7.53
N VAL A 10 -10.33 2.64 -7.45
CA VAL A 10 -9.53 3.04 -8.63
C VAL A 10 -9.36 1.88 -9.59
N LEU A 11 -9.14 0.65 -9.10
CA LEU A 11 -9.09 -0.56 -9.94
C LEU A 11 -10.44 -0.87 -10.62
N ARG A 12 -11.56 -0.37 -10.08
CA ARG A 12 -12.88 -0.43 -10.70
C ARG A 12 -13.18 0.74 -11.64
N GLY A 13 -12.20 1.60 -11.92
CA GLY A 13 -12.32 2.71 -12.86
C GLY A 13 -12.82 4.03 -12.27
N LYS A 14 -12.95 4.15 -10.94
CA LYS A 14 -13.27 5.44 -10.31
C LYS A 14 -12.03 6.33 -10.28
N ALA A 15 -12.19 7.60 -10.66
CA ALA A 15 -11.14 8.59 -10.49
C ALA A 15 -10.94 8.92 -9.00
N ALA A 16 -9.69 9.06 -8.56
CA ALA A 16 -9.32 9.48 -7.22
C ALA A 16 -8.16 10.48 -7.26
N PHE A 17 -8.21 11.47 -6.37
CA PHE A 17 -7.13 12.45 -6.18
C PHE A 17 -6.84 12.61 -4.68
N PRO A 18 -5.59 12.41 -4.23
CA PRO A 18 -4.46 11.91 -5.02
C PRO A 18 -4.67 10.45 -5.47
N PRO A 19 -4.02 9.99 -6.56
CA PRO A 19 -4.07 8.59 -6.94
C PRO A 19 -3.41 7.74 -5.84
N PRO A 20 -3.94 6.54 -5.54
CA PRO A 20 -3.31 5.65 -4.59
C PRO A 20 -1.94 5.21 -5.12
N LEU A 21 -0.97 5.10 -4.22
CA LEU A 21 0.38 4.63 -4.53
C LEU A 21 0.68 3.35 -3.76
N TRP A 22 1.41 2.44 -4.40
CA TRP A 22 2.04 1.31 -3.73
C TRP A 22 3.45 1.12 -4.26
N MET A 23 4.30 0.48 -3.45
CA MET A 23 5.63 0.05 -3.89
C MET A 23 5.74 -1.45 -3.79
N MET A 24 6.17 -2.09 -4.87
CA MET A 24 6.55 -3.51 -4.80
C MET A 24 7.73 -3.66 -3.83
N ARG A 25 7.64 -4.65 -2.95
CA ARG A 25 8.68 -4.93 -1.93
C ARG A 25 8.92 -3.75 -0.97
N GLN A 26 7.87 -2.97 -0.65
CA GLN A 26 7.93 -1.90 0.36
C GLN A 26 8.37 -2.39 1.75
N ALA A 27 8.15 -3.66 2.08
CA ALA A 27 8.68 -4.30 3.27
C ALA A 27 9.88 -5.17 2.86
N GLY A 28 11.09 -4.62 2.98
CA GLY A 28 12.30 -5.30 2.53
C GLY A 28 13.51 -5.01 3.40
N ARG A 29 14.61 -5.71 3.11
CA ARG A 29 15.89 -5.62 3.85
C ARG A 29 16.52 -4.22 3.86
N TYR A 30 15.97 -3.24 3.14
CA TYR A 30 16.45 -1.87 3.25
C TYR A 30 15.92 -1.18 4.52
N LEU A 31 14.77 -1.61 5.04
CA LEU A 31 14.19 -1.12 6.28
C LEU A 31 14.89 -1.78 7.48
N PRO A 32 15.46 -1.02 8.42
CA PRO A 32 16.03 -1.56 9.66
C PRO A 32 15.01 -2.38 10.46
N GLU A 33 13.77 -1.90 10.56
CA GLU A 33 12.69 -2.54 11.33
C GLU A 33 12.32 -3.90 10.72
N TYR A 34 12.36 -4.01 9.39
CA TYR A 34 12.16 -5.28 8.69
C TYR A 34 13.29 -6.28 8.97
N ARG A 35 14.53 -5.82 9.20
CA ARG A 35 15.64 -6.71 9.57
C ARG A 35 15.50 -7.21 10.99
N GLU A 36 15.10 -6.33 11.90
CA GLU A 36 14.96 -6.64 13.33
C GLU A 36 13.90 -7.71 13.59
N THR A 37 12.74 -7.61 12.94
CA THR A 37 11.65 -8.60 13.04
C THR A 37 11.99 -10.00 12.51
N ARG A 38 13.12 -10.15 11.80
CA ARG A 38 13.58 -11.40 11.17
C ARG A 38 14.86 -11.94 11.80
N ARG A 39 15.39 -11.30 12.85
CA ARG A 39 16.41 -11.88 13.73
C ARG A 39 15.77 -12.85 14.71
#